data_AF-D2R522-F1
#
_entry.id   AF-D2R522-F1
#
_cell.length_a   1.000
_cell.length_b   1.000
_cell.length_c   1.000
_cell.angle_alpha   90.00
_cell.angle_beta   90.00
_cell.angle_gamma   90.00
#
_symmetry.space_group_name_H-M   'P 1'
#
loop_
_entity.id
_entity.type
_entity.pdbx_description
1 polymer ?
#
loop_
_entity_poly.entity_id
_entity_poly.type
_entity_poly.pdbx_seq_one_letter_code
_entity_poly.pdbx_strand_id
1 'polypeptide(L)'
;MLPGLLNSTNIPALAEVLNFAQARHGVLVSNVANINTPGYRTRDLSVSHFQEKLKEAMEVSQSTGSSISPGIVSADPGDPMRSVRASMDNILYHDDTNIDLEKQVAEINKNQMLHNIALTIMTDQFELLQQAISERV
;
A
#
# COMPACT_ATOMS: atom_id res chain seq x y z
N MET A 1 -14.52 19.12 0.50
CA MET A 1 -15.58 18.25 -0.07
C MET A 1 -14.99 17.08 -0.86
N LEU A 2 -14.03 17.30 -1.76
CA LEU A 2 -13.28 16.22 -2.45
C LEU A 2 -12.58 15.19 -1.54
N PRO A 3 -11.84 15.55 -0.47
CA PRO A 3 -11.13 14.55 0.35
C PRO A 3 -12.06 13.57 1.08
N GLY A 4 -13.28 13.98 1.42
CA GLY A 4 -14.27 13.09 2.04
C GLY A 4 -14.84 12.06 1.07
N LEU A 5 -15.06 12.45 -0.20
CA LEU A 5 -15.48 11.51 -1.25
C LEU A 5 -14.37 10.51 -1.57
N LEU A 6 -13.12 10.96 -1.70
CA LEU A 6 -11.98 10.07 -1.95
C LEU A 6 -11.74 9.09 -0.79
N ASN A 7 -11.91 9.53 0.45
CA ASN A 7 -11.81 8.65 1.63
C ASN A 7 -12.92 7.59 1.73
N SER A 8 -14.06 7.78 1.05
CA SER A 8 -15.13 6.77 1.00
C SER A 8 -14.92 5.71 -0.08
N THR A 9 -13.91 5.88 -0.94
CA THR A 9 -13.55 4.93 -2.01
C THR A 9 -12.35 4.07 -1.62
N ASN A 10 -11.99 3.10 -2.45
CA ASN A 10 -10.81 2.25 -2.24
C ASN A 10 -9.48 2.93 -2.65
N ILE A 11 -9.51 4.18 -3.14
CA ILE A 11 -8.34 4.91 -3.61
C ILE A 11 -7.24 5.06 -2.54
N PRO A 12 -7.55 5.41 -1.27
CA PRO A 12 -6.53 5.51 -0.23
C PRO A 12 -5.83 4.18 0.05
N ALA A 13 -6.57 3.06 -0.03
CA ALA A 13 -5.99 1.72 0.16
C ALA A 13 -5.06 1.35 -0.99
N LEU A 14 -5.46 1.62 -2.23
CA LEU A 14 -4.62 1.41 -3.42
C LEU A 14 -3.34 2.27 -3.36
N ALA A 15 -3.44 3.51 -2.88
CA ALA A 15 -2.30 4.38 -2.69
C ALA A 15 -1.25 3.77 -1.74
N GLU A 16 -1.66 3.14 -0.64
CA GLU A 16 -0.69 2.44 0.22
C GLU A 16 -0.11 1.18 -0.37
N VAL A 17 -0.89 0.43 -1.15
CA VAL A 17 -0.35 -0.73 -1.87
C VAL A 17 0.77 -0.28 -2.82
N LEU A 18 0.59 0.85 -3.50
CA LEU A 18 1.63 1.44 -4.35
C LEU A 18 2.84 1.92 -3.55
N ASN A 19 2.63 2.63 -2.43
CA ASN A 19 3.71 3.07 -1.55
C ASN A 19 4.53 1.88 -1.03
N PHE A 20 3.85 0.82 -0.58
CA PHE A 20 4.47 -0.40 -0.12
C PHE A 20 5.26 -1.09 -1.23
N ALA A 21 4.65 -1.26 -2.41
CA ALA A 21 5.33 -1.88 -3.54
C ALA A 21 6.57 -1.09 -3.95
N GLN A 22 6.51 0.25 -3.98
CA GLN A 22 7.66 1.10 -4.27
C GLN A 22 8.77 0.94 -3.22
N ALA A 23 8.42 1.00 -1.93
CA ALA A 23 9.38 0.83 -0.84
C ALA A 23 10.05 -0.56 -0.89
N ARG A 24 9.26 -1.62 -1.10
CA ARG A 24 9.76 -3.00 -1.21
C ARG A 24 10.67 -3.15 -2.42
N HIS A 25 10.34 -2.53 -3.55
CA HIS A 25 11.19 -2.57 -4.74
C HIS A 25 12.59 -2.02 -4.47
N GLY A 26 12.70 -0.90 -3.76
CA GLY A 26 13.99 -0.33 -3.35
C GLY A 26 14.81 -1.29 -2.49
N VAL A 27 14.17 -2.00 -1.56
CA VAL A 27 14.83 -3.01 -0.72
C VAL A 27 15.33 -4.20 -1.55
N LEU A 28 14.49 -4.73 -2.44
CA LEU A 28 14.85 -5.88 -3.29
C LEU A 28 16.01 -5.53 -4.26
N VAL A 29 15.97 -4.34 -4.88
CA VAL A 29 17.06 -3.87 -5.75
C VAL A 29 18.36 -3.71 -4.95
N SER A 30 18.28 -3.20 -3.71
CA SER A 30 19.44 -3.12 -2.83
C SER A 30 20.05 -4.50 -2.54
N ASN A 31 19.23 -5.55 -2.35
CA ASN A 31 19.74 -6.90 -2.18
C ASN A 31 20.50 -7.40 -3.41
N VAL A 32 19.95 -7.18 -4.61
CA VAL A 32 20.61 -7.57 -5.86
C VAL A 32 21.93 -6.82 -6.04
N ALA A 33 21.95 -5.51 -5.74
CA ALA A 33 23.17 -4.70 -5.83
C ALA A 33 24.27 -5.19 -4.87
N ASN A 34 23.89 -5.69 -3.69
CA ASN A 34 24.82 -6.14 -2.65
C ASN A 34 25.05 -7.65 -2.62
N ILE A 35 24.57 -8.42 -3.61
CA ILE A 35 24.65 -9.89 -3.63
C ILE A 35 26.08 -10.43 -3.50
N ASN A 36 27.06 -9.73 -4.06
CA ASN A 36 28.47 -10.10 -4.03
C ASN A 36 29.24 -9.45 -2.85
N THR A 37 28.55 -8.77 -1.94
CA THR A 37 29.17 -8.05 -0.82
C THR A 37 29.37 -9.00 0.36
N PRO A 38 30.61 -9.27 0.81
CA PRO A 38 30.86 -10.15 1.94
C PRO A 38 30.18 -9.67 3.21
N GLY A 39 29.45 -10.56 3.89
CA GLY A 39 28.75 -10.26 5.14
C GLY A 39 27.44 -9.46 4.99
N TYR A 40 26.98 -9.20 3.76
CA TYR A 40 25.67 -8.58 3.54
C TYR A 40 24.54 -9.55 3.91
N ARG A 41 23.48 -9.02 4.55
CA ARG A 41 22.28 -9.77 4.92
C ARG A 41 21.09 -9.28 4.11
N THR A 42 20.35 -10.21 3.54
CA THR A 42 19.17 -9.91 2.74
C THR A 42 18.11 -9.23 3.61
N ARG A 43 17.50 -8.18 3.07
CA ARG A 43 16.40 -7.47 3.73
C ARG A 43 15.12 -7.62 2.91
N ASP A 44 13.96 -7.72 3.54
CA ASP A 44 12.68 -7.66 2.82
C ASP A 44 11.61 -6.99 3.69
N LEU A 45 10.57 -6.47 3.06
CA LEU A 45 9.37 -6.00 3.73
C LEU A 45 8.34 -7.13 3.79
N SER A 46 7.88 -7.46 5.00
CA SER A 46 6.80 -8.45 5.18
C SER A 46 5.48 -8.01 4.57
N VAL A 47 5.12 -8.70 3.49
CA VAL A 47 3.84 -8.55 2.80
C VAL A 47 2.67 -8.94 3.71
N SER A 48 2.81 -9.99 4.52
CA SER A 48 1.74 -10.47 5.39
C SER A 48 1.36 -9.45 6.45
N HIS A 49 2.36 -8.83 7.09
CA HIS A 49 2.10 -7.79 8.10
C HIS A 49 1.51 -6.53 7.46
N PHE A 50 1.97 -6.14 6.28
CA PHE A 50 1.35 -5.05 5.52
C PHE A 50 -0.12 -5.35 5.18
N GLN A 51 -0.44 -6.55 4.69
CA GLN A 51 -1.80 -6.95 4.36
C GLN A 51 -2.72 -6.97 5.59
N GLU A 52 -2.23 -7.45 6.74
CA GLU A 52 -2.97 -7.42 7.99
C GLU A 52 -3.29 -5.99 8.42
N LYS A 53 -2.31 -5.09 8.38
CA LYS A 53 -2.49 -3.67 8.74
C LYS A 53 -3.42 -2.95 7.76
N LEU A 54 -3.31 -3.24 6.47
CA LEU A 54 -4.19 -2.69 5.46
C LEU A 54 -5.64 -3.14 5.69
N LYS A 55 -5.85 -4.42 6.01
CA LYS A 55 -7.17 -4.97 6.33
C LYS A 55 -7.76 -4.29 7.57
N GLU A 56 -6.97 -4.17 8.64
CA GLU A 56 -7.38 -3.48 9.88
C GLU A 56 -7.81 -2.02 9.59
N ALA A 57 -7.02 -1.29 8.80
CA ALA A 57 -7.34 0.09 8.40
C ALA A 57 -8.64 0.19 7.58
N MET A 58 -8.88 -0.77 6.68
CA MET A 58 -10.11 -0.83 5.88
C MET A 58 -11.36 -1.12 6.73
N GLU A 59 -11.25 -2.01 7.72
CA GLU A 59 -12.35 -2.34 8.65
C GLU A 59 -12.73 -1.13 9.54
N VAL A 60 -11.72 -0.39 10.02
CA VAL A 60 -11.94 0.87 10.77
C VAL A 60 -12.61 1.93 9.90
N SER A 61 -12.21 2.06 8.63
CA SER A 61 -12.82 3.00 7.70
C SER A 61 -14.29 2.68 7.40
N GLN A 62 -14.64 1.39 7.27
CA GLN A 62 -16.04 0.96 7.03
C GLN A 62 -16.94 1.16 8.24
N SER A 63 -16.45 0.88 9.45
CA SER A 63 -17.23 1.06 10.69
C SER A 63 -17.55 2.54 10.97
N THR A 64 -16.62 3.45 10.62
CA THR A 64 -16.80 4.90 10.78
C THR A 64 -17.78 5.49 9.75
N GLY A 65 -17.89 4.88 8.56
CA GLY A 65 -18.79 5.30 7.48
C GLY A 65 -20.28 5.04 7.70
N SER A 66 -20.66 4.24 8.71
CA SER A 66 -22.07 3.91 9.00
C SER A 66 -22.81 4.96 9.86
N SER A 67 -22.08 5.95 10.42
CA SER A 67 -22.66 7.04 11.22
C SER A 67 -22.43 8.40 10.56
N ILE A 68 -23.09 8.66 9.44
CA ILE A 68 -23.22 10.03 8.93
C ILE A 68 -24.70 10.44 8.97
N SER A 69 -25.15 10.76 10.17
CA SER A 69 -26.25 11.71 10.36
C SER A 69 -25.71 13.11 10.03
N PRO A 70 -26.40 13.92 9.20
CA PRO A 70 -25.92 15.24 8.80
C PRO A 70 -26.05 16.21 9.97
N GLY A 71 -25.04 16.27 10.84
CA GLY A 71 -25.06 17.23 11.95
C GLY A 71 -23.97 17.09 13.01
N ILE A 72 -23.17 16.04 13.02
CA ILE A 72 -22.13 15.87 14.04
C ILE A 72 -20.76 15.92 13.39
N VAL A 73 -20.10 17.06 13.57
CA VAL A 73 -18.67 17.23 13.35
C VAL A 73 -17.95 16.51 14.50
N SER A 74 -17.91 15.18 14.44
CA SER A 74 -17.09 14.42 15.37
C SER A 74 -15.64 14.56 14.95
N ALA A 75 -14.83 15.00 15.92
CA ALA A 75 -13.39 15.19 15.92
C ALA A 75 -12.63 14.27 14.94
N ASP A 76 -11.72 14.91 14.19
CA ASP A 76 -10.64 14.34 13.37
C ASP A 76 -10.54 12.81 13.43
N PRO A 77 -11.19 12.08 12.50
CA PRO A 77 -10.95 10.67 12.36
C PRO A 77 -9.56 10.56 11.75
N GLY A 78 -8.55 10.44 12.62
CA GLY A 78 -7.16 10.33 12.20
C GLY A 78 -7.05 9.33 11.07
N ASP A 79 -6.32 9.71 10.02
CA ASP A 79 -6.15 8.93 8.79
C ASP A 79 -5.93 7.45 9.13
N PRO A 80 -6.92 6.55 8.91
CA PRO A 80 -6.83 5.15 9.29
C PRO A 80 -5.66 4.46 8.58
N MET A 81 -5.20 5.06 7.48
CA MET A 81 -4.07 4.62 6.69
C MET A 81 -2.71 5.06 7.26
N ARG A 82 -2.70 5.97 8.24
CA ARG A 82 -1.49 6.38 8.96
C ARG A 82 -0.86 5.22 9.74
N SER A 83 -1.66 4.29 10.26
CA SER A 83 -1.17 3.08 10.94
C SER A 83 -0.45 2.15 9.98
N VAL A 84 -0.92 2.05 8.73
CA VAL A 84 -0.27 1.30 7.65
C VAL A 84 1.08 1.93 7.32
N ARG A 85 1.14 3.25 7.12
CA ARG A 85 2.41 3.96 6.86
C ARG A 85 3.41 3.80 8.01
N ALA A 86 2.95 3.98 9.25
CA ALA A 86 3.79 3.79 10.43
C ALA A 86 4.29 2.34 10.59
N SER A 87 3.49 1.37 10.12
CA SER A 87 3.92 -0.04 10.13
C SER A 87 5.05 -0.32 9.12
N MET A 88 5.10 0.40 7.99
CA MET A 88 6.15 0.20 6.97
C MET A 88 7.56 0.41 7.52
N ASP A 89 7.73 1.32 8.48
CA ASP A 89 9.01 1.58 9.14
C ASP A 89 9.51 0.40 9.99
N ASN A 90 8.60 -0.47 10.47
CA ASN A 90 8.92 -1.58 11.38
C ASN A 90 8.83 -2.97 10.73
N ILE A 91 8.62 -3.04 9.41
CA ILE A 91 8.35 -4.27 8.65
C ILE A 91 9.63 -4.90 8.07
N LEU A 92 10.80 -4.35 8.39
CA LEU A 92 12.06 -4.77 7.79
C LEU A 92 12.59 -6.06 8.42
N TYR A 93 12.54 -7.16 7.67
CA TYR A 93 13.09 -8.45 8.06
C TYR A 93 14.53 -8.61 7.57
N HIS A 94 15.34 -9.36 8.31
CA HIS A 94 16.68 -9.81 7.90
C HIS A 94 16.66 -11.33 7.76
N ASP A 95 17.07 -11.83 6.61
CA ASP A 95 17.26 -13.26 6.36
C ASP A 95 18.77 -13.57 6.35
N ASP A 96 19.18 -14.60 7.09
CA ASP A 96 20.57 -15.09 7.18
C ASP A 96 20.86 -16.19 6.13
N THR A 97 19.95 -16.41 5.18
CA THR A 97 20.10 -17.41 4.11
C THR A 97 20.97 -16.88 2.96
N ASN A 98 21.72 -17.78 2.30
CA ASN A 98 22.49 -17.47 1.09
C ASN A 98 21.64 -16.72 0.06
N ILE A 99 22.20 -15.65 -0.49
CA ILE A 99 21.53 -14.75 -1.44
C ILE A 99 21.44 -15.48 -2.79
N ASP A 100 20.25 -15.99 -3.11
CA ASP A 100 19.93 -16.58 -4.41
C ASP A 100 19.42 -15.46 -5.36
N LEU A 101 20.17 -15.20 -6.44
CA LEU A 101 19.86 -14.13 -7.40
C LEU A 101 18.52 -14.38 -8.09
N GLU A 102 18.28 -15.61 -8.51
CA GLU A 102 17.08 -16.06 -9.17
C GLU A 102 15.85 -15.83 -8.28
N LYS A 103 15.97 -16.12 -6.98
CA LYS A 103 14.93 -15.82 -6.00
C LYS A 103 14.68 -14.31 -5.88
N GLN A 104 15.72 -13.48 -5.80
CA GLN A 104 15.56 -12.02 -5.71
C GLN A 104 14.87 -11.45 -6.97
N VAL A 105 15.28 -11.89 -8.15
CA VAL A 105 14.66 -11.48 -9.42
C VAL A 105 13.19 -11.92 -9.48
N ALA A 106 12.87 -13.12 -8.99
CA ALA A 106 11.48 -13.58 -8.91
C ALA A 106 10.64 -12.67 -7.99
N GLU A 107 11.16 -12.28 -6.82
CA GLU A 107 10.46 -11.36 -5.91
C GLU A 107 10.29 -9.95 -6.48
N ILE A 108 11.30 -9.43 -7.19
CA ILE A 108 11.21 -8.15 -7.91
C ILE A 108 10.06 -8.18 -8.91
N ASN A 109 9.98 -9.24 -9.73
CA ASN A 109 8.92 -9.42 -10.72
C ASN A 109 7.53 -9.51 -10.08
N LYS A 110 7.38 -10.27 -8.99
CA LYS A 110 6.12 -10.35 -8.23
C LYS A 110 5.70 -8.98 -7.71
N ASN A 111 6.64 -8.22 -7.16
CA ASN A 111 6.38 -6.89 -6.63
C ASN A 111 6.01 -5.89 -7.73
N GLN A 112 6.67 -5.96 -8.89
CA GLN A 112 6.33 -5.15 -10.07
C GLN A 112 4.93 -5.48 -10.59
N MET A 113 4.55 -6.76 -10.62
CA MET A 113 3.20 -7.18 -11.00
C MET A 113 2.14 -6.61 -10.03
N LEU A 114 2.37 -6.70 -8.72
CA LEU A 114 1.48 -6.10 -7.71
C LEU A 114 1.31 -4.60 -7.92
N HIS A 115 2.42 -3.89 -8.15
CA HIS A 115 2.41 -2.45 -8.42
C HIS A 115 1.58 -2.12 -9.66
N ASN A 116 1.79 -2.82 -10.77
CA ASN A 116 1.07 -2.57 -12.02
C ASN A 116 -0.44 -2.85 -11.87
N ILE A 117 -0.82 -3.93 -11.18
CA ILE A 117 -2.24 -4.24 -10.92
C ILE A 117 -2.88 -3.13 -10.08
N ALA A 118 -2.21 -2.69 -9.01
CA ALA A 118 -2.72 -1.61 -8.17
C ALA A 118 -2.88 -0.30 -8.95
N LEU A 119 -1.93 0.03 -9.83
CA LEU A 119 -2.04 1.19 -10.72
C LEU A 119 -3.23 1.08 -11.66
N THR A 120 -3.43 -0.05 -12.34
CA THR A 120 -4.56 -0.25 -13.25
C THR A 120 -5.90 -0.08 -12.53
N ILE A 121 -6.06 -0.69 -11.36
CA ILE A 121 -7.31 -0.53 -10.59
C ILE A 121 -7.50 0.94 -10.17
N MET A 122 -6.41 1.63 -9.79
CA MET A 122 -6.49 3.04 -9.41
C MET A 122 -6.85 3.95 -10.58
N THR A 123 -6.32 3.70 -11.78
CA THR A 123 -6.69 4.46 -12.99
C THR A 123 -8.15 4.25 -13.35
N ASP A 124 -8.64 3.01 -13.32
CA ASP A 124 -10.03 2.67 -13.62
C ASP A 124 -10.99 3.41 -12.67
N GLN A 125 -10.63 3.50 -11.38
CA GLN A 125 -11.43 4.23 -10.39
C GLN A 125 -11.48 5.74 -10.68
N PHE A 126 -10.38 6.33 -11.13
CA PHE A 126 -10.40 7.74 -11.53
C PHE A 126 -11.21 7.99 -12.81
N GLU A 127 -11.18 7.05 -13.76
CA GLU A 127 -12.01 7.14 -14.97
C GLU A 127 -13.50 7.07 -14.63
N LEU A 128 -13.90 6.15 -13.74
CA LEU A 128 -15.28 6.06 -13.25
C LEU A 128 -15.73 7.34 -12.54
N LEU A 129 -14.86 7.93 -11.71
CA LEU A 129 -15.16 9.22 -11.06
C LEU A 129 -15.30 10.36 -12.07
N GLN A 130 -14.42 10.41 -13.08
CA GLN A 130 -14.51 11.41 -14.14
C GLN A 130 -15.81 11.26 -14.94
N GLN A 131 -16.18 10.04 -15.32
CA GLN A 131 -17.42 9.76 -16.04
C GLN A 131 -18.64 10.22 -15.23
N ALA A 132 -18.71 9.87 -13.95
CA ALA A 132 -19.81 10.25 -13.07
C ALA A 132 -19.94 11.77 -12.88
N ILE A 133 -18.82 12.50 -12.91
CA ILE A 133 -18.81 13.97 -12.88
C ILE A 133 -19.25 14.54 -14.22
N SER A 134 -18.78 13.96 -15.34
CA SER A 134 -19.07 14.47 -16.69
C SER A 134 -20.49 14.19 -17.19
N GLU A 135 -21.13 13.08 -16.79
CA GLU A 135 -22.53 12.78 -17.15
C GLU A 135 -23.54 13.65 -16.39
N ARG A 136 -23.09 14.35 -15.33
CA ARG A 136 -23.96 15.16 -14.47
C ARG A 136 -24.00 16.65 -14.85
N VAL A 137 -23.44 17.02 -16.01
CA VAL A 137 -23.49 18.37 -16.61
C VAL A 137 -24.25 18.30 -17.93
#